data_AF-A0A7S2YX44-F1
#
_entry.id   AF-A0A7S2YX44-F1
#
_cell.length_a   1.000
_cell.length_b   1.000
_cell.length_c   1.000
_cell.angle_alpha   90.00
_cell.angle_beta   90.00
_cell.angle_gamma   90.00
#
_symmetry.space_group_name_H-M   'P 1'
#
loop_
_entity.id
_entity.type
_entity.pdbx_description
1 polymer ?
#
loop_
_entity_poly.entity_id
_entity_poly.type
_entity_poly.pdbx_seq_one_letter_code
_entity_poly.pdbx_strand_id
1 'polypeptide(L)'
;GVKDPPLFPVSAKKEIEGGGDGSGFDTLLASIRESTGTMAEGSKLKFTTALSLAQSLCNALKEQIKVKEEALGEEKRVVDSIASQVKQFRREMGKDANVQYSNIRRTLDSVLDASEELTDQLLSFSNAKGISGYVMGSGDKQEKISPSAEILNNFETALRAAVADHKGWLLENCNQQCSYYSSFLTEKASGLSQIDTFSSPSGGSSKEVRLETSEAIDLDTLLRDKMKAEETLLAMSSEMLAQAYETSIAEAATTSFGTAGATVVLTLLATVILNSFQEDLLALAFGGAVAYLSVLSVPLQRAKVKSIIRKKLQSYISSLIDALKDDLDIALAETGERIESMVVPVEQMIAKEKDDLEALSGEQADLDAMFQELGVKVSALEE
;
A
#
# COMPACT_ATOMS: atom_id res chain seq x y z
N GLY A 1 23.38 76.20 -0.21
CA GLY A 1 23.31 77.43 0.60
C GLY A 1 22.18 77.26 1.58
N VAL A 2 22.51 77.09 2.86
CA VAL A 2 21.51 77.06 3.92
C VAL A 2 21.03 78.50 4.08
N LYS A 3 19.78 78.78 3.67
CA LYS A 3 19.15 80.06 3.98
C LYS A 3 18.92 80.08 5.49
N ASP A 4 19.39 81.13 6.16
CA ASP A 4 19.10 81.35 7.57
C ASP A 4 17.57 81.31 7.81
N PRO A 5 17.11 80.69 8.90
CA PRO A 5 15.68 80.61 9.19
C PRO A 5 15.09 82.01 9.33
N PRO A 6 13.88 82.26 8.77
CA PRO A 6 13.25 83.58 8.82
C PRO A 6 12.99 83.99 10.28
N LEU A 7 13.47 85.17 10.66
CA LEU A 7 13.27 85.76 11.98
C LEU A 7 12.04 86.66 11.97
N PHE A 8 11.06 86.37 12.82
CA PHE A 8 9.83 87.15 12.94
C PHE A 8 9.85 88.00 14.22
N PRO A 9 9.85 89.34 14.12
CA PRO A 9 9.74 90.20 15.29
C PRO A 9 8.31 90.15 15.84
N VAL A 10 8.12 89.54 17.01
CA VAL A 10 6.82 89.41 17.66
C VAL A 10 6.78 90.06 19.05
N SER A 11 5.62 90.60 19.43
CA SER A 11 5.40 91.19 20.76
C SER A 11 4.17 90.58 21.43
N ALA A 12 4.41 89.60 22.32
CA ALA A 12 3.34 88.90 23.05
C ALA A 12 2.49 89.83 23.94
N LYS A 13 3.09 90.90 24.49
CA LYS A 13 2.40 91.87 25.33
C LYS A 13 1.36 92.69 24.54
N LYS A 14 1.72 93.15 23.34
CA LYS A 14 0.83 93.93 22.47
C LYS A 14 -0.34 93.09 21.92
N GLU A 15 -0.12 91.80 21.69
CA GLU A 15 -1.17 90.89 21.24
C GLU A 15 -2.27 90.73 22.29
N ILE A 16 -1.89 90.52 23.55
CA ILE A 16 -2.81 90.33 24.68
C ILE A 16 -3.62 91.61 24.99
N GLU A 17 -3.06 92.79 24.71
CA GLU A 17 -3.66 94.11 25.02
C GLU A 17 -4.69 94.60 23.97
N GLY A 18 -5.00 93.80 22.93
CA GLY A 18 -6.07 94.12 21.98
C GLY A 18 -5.71 94.00 20.50
N GLY A 19 -4.86 93.01 20.15
CA GLY A 19 -4.67 92.46 18.79
C GLY A 19 -4.92 93.43 17.63
N GLY A 20 -3.94 94.30 17.36
CA GLY A 20 -3.96 95.19 16.21
C GLY A 20 -2.59 95.25 15.51
N ASP A 21 -2.62 95.70 14.25
CA ASP A 21 -1.49 95.89 13.31
C ASP A 21 -0.22 96.39 14.00
N GLY A 22 0.65 95.47 14.44
CA GLY A 22 1.91 95.82 15.13
C GLY A 22 2.43 94.82 16.15
N SER A 23 1.72 93.73 16.44
CA SER A 23 2.23 92.61 17.26
C SER A 23 3.17 91.67 16.50
N GLY A 24 3.13 91.69 15.16
CA GLY A 24 3.91 90.81 14.27
C GLY A 24 3.42 89.35 14.25
N PHE A 25 2.41 89.00 15.05
CA PHE A 25 1.86 87.66 15.12
C PHE A 25 1.13 87.26 13.84
N ASP A 26 0.50 88.20 13.13
CA ASP A 26 -0.18 87.91 11.85
C ASP A 26 0.81 87.44 10.78
N THR A 27 1.98 88.08 10.68
CA THR A 27 3.05 87.67 9.75
C THR A 27 3.67 86.34 10.13
N LEU A 28 3.83 86.06 11.43
CA LEU A 28 4.30 84.76 11.92
C LEU A 28 3.25 83.66 11.62
N LEU A 29 1.98 83.91 11.89
CA LEU A 29 0.88 82.98 11.64
C LEU A 29 0.67 82.74 10.14
N ALA A 30 0.83 83.77 9.31
CA ALA A 30 0.78 83.64 7.86
C ALA A 30 1.92 82.75 7.35
N SER A 31 3.16 82.96 7.82
CA SER A 31 4.30 82.12 7.40
C SER A 31 4.23 80.70 7.97
N ILE A 32 3.69 80.51 9.18
CA ILE A 32 3.39 79.17 9.72
C ILE A 32 2.32 78.51 8.84
N ARG A 33 1.23 79.19 8.49
CA ARG A 33 0.17 78.63 7.63
C ARG A 33 0.68 78.33 6.21
N GLU A 34 1.61 79.13 5.69
CA GLU A 34 2.27 78.90 4.40
C GLU A 34 3.26 77.72 4.45
N SER A 35 3.98 77.54 5.57
CA SER A 35 5.01 76.48 5.71
C SER A 35 4.49 75.15 6.23
N THR A 36 3.43 75.14 7.04
CA THR A 36 2.76 73.92 7.54
C THR A 36 1.54 73.53 6.72
N GLY A 37 1.19 74.34 5.72
CA GLY A 37 -0.03 74.19 4.95
C GLY A 37 -1.27 74.49 5.79
N THR A 38 -2.45 74.35 5.17
CA THR A 38 -3.70 74.32 5.93
C THR A 38 -3.78 73.05 6.78
N MET A 39 -4.58 73.03 7.86
CA MET A 39 -4.84 71.78 8.62
C MET A 39 -5.30 70.62 7.72
N ALA A 40 -5.91 70.93 6.57
CA ALA A 40 -6.29 69.97 5.54
C ALA A 40 -5.07 69.28 4.89
N GLU A 41 -4.00 70.00 4.55
CA GLU A 41 -2.78 69.43 3.95
C GLU A 41 -2.02 68.51 4.93
N GLY A 42 -1.90 68.91 6.20
CA GLY A 42 -1.29 68.07 7.23
C GLY A 42 -2.08 66.78 7.52
N SER A 43 -3.41 66.85 7.40
CA SER A 43 -4.29 65.67 7.53
C SER A 43 -4.19 64.78 6.29
N LYS A 44 -4.17 65.37 5.09
CA LYS A 44 -3.97 64.67 3.81
C LYS A 44 -2.67 63.87 3.81
N LEU A 45 -1.55 64.46 4.23
CA LEU A 45 -0.26 63.75 4.27
C LEU A 45 -0.31 62.50 5.16
N LYS A 46 -0.95 62.59 6.34
CA LYS A 46 -1.12 61.46 7.26
C LYS A 46 -1.98 60.35 6.66
N PHE A 47 -3.12 60.71 6.05
CA PHE A 47 -3.98 59.74 5.39
C PHE A 47 -3.32 59.10 4.18
N THR A 48 -2.59 59.87 3.38
CA THR A 48 -1.86 59.35 2.21
C THR A 48 -0.79 58.34 2.63
N THR A 49 -0.06 58.64 3.72
CA THR A 49 0.95 57.73 4.27
C THR A 49 0.33 56.45 4.83
N ALA A 50 -0.75 56.58 5.60
CA ALA A 50 -1.48 55.43 6.15
C ALA A 50 -2.09 54.54 5.05
N LEU A 51 -2.64 55.17 4.00
CA LEU A 51 -3.23 54.47 2.86
C LEU A 51 -2.17 53.75 2.03
N SER A 52 -1.00 54.36 1.82
CA SER A 52 0.13 53.72 1.16
C SER A 52 0.64 52.50 1.93
N LEU A 53 0.74 52.58 3.26
CA LEU A 53 1.09 51.43 4.10
C LEU A 53 0.02 50.33 4.01
N ALA A 54 -1.26 50.70 4.08
CA ALA A 54 -2.36 49.75 3.97
C ALA A 54 -2.38 49.03 2.61
N GLN A 55 -2.14 49.75 1.51
CA GLN A 55 -1.97 49.18 0.17
C GLN A 55 -0.75 48.24 0.11
N SER A 56 0.37 48.62 0.73
CA SER A 56 1.55 47.74 0.80
C SER A 56 1.25 46.43 1.54
N LEU A 57 0.51 46.48 2.65
CA LEU A 57 0.10 45.30 3.40
C LEU A 57 -0.91 44.45 2.61
N CYS A 58 -1.85 45.08 1.93
CA CYS A 58 -2.83 44.40 1.08
C CYS A 58 -2.14 43.66 -0.09
N ASN A 59 -1.15 44.31 -0.73
CA ASN A 59 -0.33 43.67 -1.77
C ASN A 59 0.52 42.52 -1.22
N ALA A 60 1.10 42.67 -0.02
CA ALA A 60 1.85 41.59 0.62
C ALA A 60 0.94 40.39 0.95
N LEU A 61 -0.27 40.63 1.45
CA LEU A 61 -1.27 39.59 1.70
C LEU A 61 -1.65 38.88 0.40
N LYS A 62 -1.89 39.63 -0.68
CA LYS A 62 -2.20 39.07 -2.00
C LYS A 62 -1.09 38.15 -2.52
N GLU A 63 0.16 38.57 -2.39
CA GLU A 63 1.30 37.75 -2.79
C GLU A 63 1.41 36.49 -1.92
N GLN A 64 1.16 36.60 -0.61
CA GLN A 64 1.18 35.45 0.30
C GLN A 64 0.06 34.44 -0.02
N ILE A 65 -1.15 34.91 -0.33
CA ILE A 65 -2.27 34.06 -0.74
C ILE A 65 -1.90 33.30 -2.02
N LYS A 66 -1.33 34.00 -3.00
CA LYS A 66 -0.90 33.39 -4.27
C LYS A 66 0.16 32.30 -4.07
N VAL A 67 1.18 32.56 -3.24
CA VAL A 67 2.20 31.56 -2.90
C VAL A 67 1.58 30.33 -2.21
N LYS A 68 0.64 30.54 -1.28
CA LYS A 68 -0.07 29.45 -0.63
C LYS A 68 -0.93 28.65 -1.61
N GLU A 69 -1.63 29.31 -2.52
CA GLU A 69 -2.46 28.65 -3.54
C GLU A 69 -1.61 27.78 -4.49
N GLU A 70 -0.45 28.29 -4.91
CA GLU A 70 0.52 27.53 -5.72
C GLU A 70 1.02 26.29 -4.96
N ALA A 71 1.43 26.45 -3.69
CA ALA A 71 1.89 25.34 -2.85
C ALA A 71 0.80 24.28 -2.61
N LEU A 72 -0.43 24.70 -2.28
CA LEU A 72 -1.56 23.79 -2.07
C LEU A 72 -1.94 23.06 -3.36
N GLY A 73 -1.83 23.74 -4.51
CA GLY A 73 -2.02 23.13 -5.83
C GLY A 73 -0.98 22.05 -6.15
N GLU A 74 0.28 22.26 -5.76
CA GLU A 74 1.32 21.23 -5.87
C GLU A 74 1.05 20.05 -4.94
N GLU A 75 0.68 20.29 -3.69
CA GLU A 75 0.34 19.23 -2.73
C GLU A 75 -0.81 18.37 -3.21
N LYS A 76 -1.88 19.00 -3.74
CA LYS A 76 -3.00 18.27 -4.35
C LYS A 76 -2.54 17.37 -5.49
N ARG A 77 -1.72 17.87 -6.42
CA ARG A 77 -1.20 17.05 -7.54
C ARG A 77 -0.41 15.84 -7.05
N VAL A 78 0.36 16.02 -5.97
CA VAL A 78 1.15 14.95 -5.38
C VAL A 78 0.23 13.89 -4.77
N VAL A 79 -0.80 14.30 -4.01
CA VAL A 79 -1.80 13.39 -3.44
C VAL A 79 -2.57 12.65 -4.54
N ASP A 80 -3.03 13.36 -5.58
CA ASP A 80 -3.72 12.78 -6.75
C ASP A 80 -2.83 11.74 -7.47
N SER A 81 -1.51 11.92 -7.44
CA SER A 81 -0.56 10.99 -8.07
C SER A 81 -0.48 9.64 -7.35
N ILE A 82 -0.82 9.56 -6.06
CA ILE A 82 -0.74 8.33 -5.26
C ILE A 82 -1.58 7.21 -5.90
N ALA A 83 -2.78 7.52 -6.38
CA ALA A 83 -3.63 6.54 -7.06
C ALA A 83 -2.94 5.92 -8.30
N SER A 84 -2.15 6.71 -9.03
CA SER A 84 -1.37 6.22 -10.18
C SER A 84 -0.17 5.36 -9.76
N GLN A 85 0.48 5.72 -8.65
CA GLN A 85 1.61 4.99 -8.07
C GLN A 85 1.15 3.63 -7.51
N VAL A 86 0.02 3.57 -6.80
CA VAL A 86 -0.57 2.31 -6.34
C VAL A 86 -0.91 1.39 -7.51
N LYS A 87 -1.44 1.94 -8.61
CA LYS A 87 -1.67 1.16 -9.85
C LYS A 87 -0.36 0.66 -10.45
N GLN A 88 0.72 1.42 -10.37
CA GLN A 88 2.04 0.98 -10.83
C GLN A 88 2.58 -0.15 -9.96
N PHE A 89 2.53 0.01 -8.64
CA PHE A 89 2.90 -1.02 -7.68
C PHE A 89 2.17 -2.35 -7.96
N ARG A 90 0.84 -2.31 -8.17
CA ARG A 90 0.06 -3.50 -8.56
C ARG A 90 0.58 -4.19 -9.82
N ARG A 91 0.98 -3.43 -10.84
CA ARG A 91 1.54 -4.00 -12.08
C ARG A 91 2.91 -4.61 -11.87
N GLU A 92 3.75 -4.00 -11.03
CA GLU A 92 5.09 -4.50 -10.72
C GLU A 92 5.01 -5.78 -9.89
N MET A 93 4.18 -5.79 -8.84
CA MET A 93 3.88 -6.99 -8.05
C MET A 93 3.36 -8.14 -8.93
N GLY A 94 2.46 -7.85 -9.88
CA GLY A 94 1.98 -8.88 -10.82
C GLY A 94 3.07 -9.44 -11.75
N LYS A 95 4.07 -8.65 -12.14
CA LYS A 95 5.21 -9.13 -12.93
C LYS A 95 6.12 -10.02 -12.10
N ASP A 96 6.43 -9.59 -10.88
CA ASP A 96 7.33 -10.32 -9.98
C ASP A 96 6.68 -11.62 -9.49
N ALA A 97 5.38 -11.60 -9.21
CA ALA A 97 4.61 -12.80 -8.87
C ALA A 97 4.65 -13.84 -10.00
N ASN A 98 4.58 -13.42 -11.27
CA ASN A 98 4.72 -14.36 -12.39
C ASN A 98 6.09 -15.07 -12.42
N VAL A 99 7.16 -14.39 -12.00
CA VAL A 99 8.48 -15.03 -11.84
C VAL A 99 8.41 -16.09 -10.74
N GLN A 100 7.81 -15.76 -9.59
CA GLN A 100 7.61 -16.71 -8.49
C GLN A 100 6.78 -17.93 -8.92
N TYR A 101 5.67 -17.72 -9.63
CA TYR A 101 4.84 -18.81 -10.15
C TYR A 101 5.60 -19.70 -11.13
N SER A 102 6.48 -19.13 -11.96
CA SER A 102 7.31 -19.91 -12.88
C SER A 102 8.33 -20.79 -12.14
N ASN A 103 8.89 -20.30 -11.03
CA ASN A 103 9.81 -21.06 -10.18
C ASN A 103 9.08 -22.20 -9.47
N ILE A 104 7.92 -21.92 -8.88
CA ILE A 104 7.05 -22.93 -8.23
C ILE A 104 6.58 -23.98 -9.24
N ARG A 105 6.23 -23.56 -10.46
CA ARG A 105 5.86 -24.51 -11.51
C ARG A 105 7.02 -25.41 -11.91
N ARG A 106 8.24 -24.87 -11.99
CA ARG A 106 9.44 -25.65 -12.30
C ARG A 106 9.75 -26.69 -11.21
N THR A 107 9.58 -26.33 -9.93
CA THR A 107 9.77 -27.31 -8.84
C THR A 107 8.70 -28.39 -8.91
N LEU A 108 7.46 -28.03 -9.23
CA LEU A 108 6.36 -28.97 -9.41
C LEU A 108 6.53 -29.91 -10.62
N ASP A 109 7.04 -29.41 -11.75
CA ASP A 109 7.34 -30.25 -12.93
C ASP A 109 8.42 -31.31 -12.59
N SER A 110 9.40 -30.97 -11.77
CA SER A 110 10.41 -31.94 -11.29
C SER A 110 9.80 -33.07 -10.43
N VAL A 111 8.68 -32.82 -9.76
CA VAL A 111 7.95 -33.87 -8.99
C VAL A 111 7.20 -34.78 -9.91
N LEU A 112 6.60 -34.22 -10.94
CA LEU A 112 5.92 -35.00 -11.97
C LEU A 112 6.90 -36.03 -12.53
N ASP A 113 8.10 -35.59 -12.91
CA ASP A 113 9.16 -36.45 -13.41
C ASP A 113 9.59 -37.50 -12.38
N ALA A 114 9.83 -37.09 -11.13
CA ALA A 114 10.18 -38.01 -10.03
C ALA A 114 9.08 -39.05 -9.75
N SER A 115 7.81 -38.65 -9.83
CA SER A 115 6.65 -39.53 -9.65
C SER A 115 6.53 -40.55 -10.79
N GLU A 116 6.89 -40.16 -12.02
CA GLU A 116 6.92 -41.06 -13.16
C GLU A 116 8.08 -42.05 -13.10
N GLU A 117 9.25 -41.61 -12.65
CA GLU A 117 10.40 -42.48 -12.37
C GLU A 117 10.09 -43.48 -11.25
N LEU A 118 9.42 -43.03 -10.19
CA LEU A 118 8.90 -43.87 -9.12
C LEU A 118 8.00 -44.97 -9.64
N THR A 119 6.98 -44.57 -10.39
CA THR A 119 6.02 -45.49 -11.01
C THR A 119 6.77 -46.51 -11.88
N ASP A 120 7.81 -46.08 -12.59
CA ASP A 120 8.65 -46.95 -13.42
C ASP A 120 9.47 -47.96 -12.63
N GLN A 121 10.13 -47.52 -11.56
CA GLN A 121 10.91 -48.37 -10.68
C GLN A 121 9.99 -49.42 -10.04
N LEU A 122 8.85 -49.02 -9.48
CA LEU A 122 7.86 -49.92 -8.86
C LEU A 122 7.34 -50.97 -9.84
N LEU A 123 7.07 -50.56 -11.08
CA LEU A 123 6.63 -51.47 -12.14
C LEU A 123 7.75 -52.40 -12.64
N SER A 124 9.01 -51.96 -12.59
CA SER A 124 10.16 -52.77 -12.99
C SER A 124 10.48 -53.89 -12.00
N PHE A 125 10.33 -53.62 -10.69
CA PHE A 125 10.50 -54.63 -9.63
C PHE A 125 9.44 -55.73 -9.69
N SER A 126 8.23 -55.42 -10.18
CA SER A 126 7.13 -56.36 -10.36
C SER A 126 7.45 -57.50 -11.36
N ASN A 127 8.41 -57.30 -12.27
CA ASN A 127 8.80 -58.29 -13.28
C ASN A 127 9.94 -59.24 -12.84
N ALA A 128 10.51 -59.05 -11.66
CA ALA A 128 11.60 -59.88 -11.17
C ALA A 128 11.06 -61.03 -10.30
N LYS A 129 11.56 -62.25 -10.55
CA LYS A 129 11.37 -63.53 -9.82
C LYS A 129 11.45 -63.51 -8.27
N GLY A 130 11.50 -62.35 -7.60
CA GLY A 130 11.73 -62.18 -6.15
C GLY A 130 10.50 -62.14 -5.25
N ILE A 131 9.27 -62.12 -5.79
CA ILE A 131 8.04 -62.00 -4.97
C ILE A 131 7.77 -63.26 -4.12
N SER A 132 8.43 -64.38 -4.45
CA SER A 132 8.41 -65.60 -3.63
C SER A 132 8.97 -65.40 -2.22
N GLY A 133 9.87 -64.43 -1.99
CA GLY A 133 10.45 -64.19 -0.66
C GLY A 133 9.55 -63.36 0.26
N TYR A 134 8.74 -62.46 -0.31
CA TYR A 134 7.93 -61.52 0.46
C TYR A 134 6.62 -62.13 0.97
N VAL A 135 6.03 -63.07 0.21
CA VAL A 135 4.85 -63.85 0.64
C VAL A 135 5.24 -64.94 1.65
N MET A 136 6.52 -65.32 1.69
CA MET A 136 7.02 -66.42 2.51
C MET A 136 7.93 -65.93 3.65
N GLY A 137 7.41 -65.01 4.47
CA GLY A 137 7.81 -64.79 5.88
C GLY A 137 9.30 -64.86 6.25
N SER A 138 10.20 -64.43 5.37
CA SER A 138 11.65 -64.51 5.61
C SER A 138 12.14 -63.15 6.10
N GLY A 139 12.19 -62.98 7.42
CA GLY A 139 12.54 -61.75 8.10
C GLY A 139 14.02 -61.39 8.06
N ASP A 140 14.62 -61.24 6.88
CA ASP A 140 15.98 -60.72 6.76
C ASP A 140 16.03 -59.45 5.91
N LYS A 141 16.37 -58.36 6.61
CA LYS A 141 16.79 -57.02 6.15
C LYS A 141 15.82 -56.29 5.22
N GLN A 142 15.04 -55.40 5.84
CA GLN A 142 14.44 -54.23 5.19
C GLN A 142 15.52 -53.50 4.38
N GLU A 143 15.52 -53.70 3.07
CA GLU A 143 16.29 -52.85 2.17
C GLU A 143 15.74 -51.42 2.27
N LYS A 144 16.68 -50.49 2.38
CA LYS A 144 16.50 -49.08 2.66
C LYS A 144 15.35 -48.49 1.85
N ILE A 145 14.51 -47.73 2.54
CA ILE A 145 13.52 -46.80 1.99
C ILE A 145 14.01 -46.28 0.64
N SER A 146 13.20 -46.54 -0.40
CA SER A 146 13.53 -46.22 -1.79
C SER A 146 13.98 -44.76 -1.92
N PRO A 147 15.04 -44.44 -2.68
CA PRO A 147 15.56 -43.07 -2.93
C PRO A 147 14.47 -42.06 -3.28
N SER A 148 13.37 -42.57 -3.78
CA SER A 148 12.27 -41.81 -4.28
C SER A 148 11.26 -41.33 -3.23
N ALA A 149 11.14 -42.00 -2.07
CA ALA A 149 10.37 -41.47 -0.93
C ALA A 149 11.09 -40.27 -0.30
N GLU A 150 12.42 -40.30 -0.30
CA GLU A 150 13.28 -39.17 0.08
C GLU A 150 13.12 -38.00 -0.90
N ILE A 151 13.05 -38.27 -2.22
CA ILE A 151 12.78 -37.23 -3.24
C ILE A 151 11.41 -36.56 -3.03
N LEU A 152 10.36 -37.32 -2.68
CA LEU A 152 9.03 -36.76 -2.43
C LEU A 152 8.98 -35.91 -1.15
N ASN A 153 9.66 -36.31 -0.09
CA ASN A 153 9.73 -35.54 1.15
C ASN A 153 10.53 -34.23 0.97
N ASN A 154 11.66 -34.32 0.26
CA ASN A 154 12.47 -33.16 -0.12
C ASN A 154 11.65 -32.16 -0.95
N PHE A 155 10.75 -32.66 -1.81
CA PHE A 155 9.84 -31.81 -2.55
C PHE A 155 8.78 -31.14 -1.68
N GLU A 156 8.09 -31.88 -0.80
CA GLU A 156 7.08 -31.30 0.09
C GLU A 156 7.68 -30.14 0.91
N THR A 157 8.92 -30.34 1.37
CA THR A 157 9.70 -29.30 2.06
C THR A 157 9.99 -28.11 1.15
N ALA A 158 10.45 -28.34 -0.09
CA ALA A 158 10.74 -27.28 -1.05
C ALA A 158 9.49 -26.49 -1.47
N LEU A 159 8.34 -27.15 -1.63
CA LEU A 159 7.09 -26.49 -1.97
C LEU A 159 6.55 -25.65 -0.80
N ARG A 160 6.61 -26.18 0.42
CA ARG A 160 6.29 -25.41 1.64
C ARG A 160 7.16 -24.19 1.79
N ALA A 161 8.47 -24.33 1.58
CA ALA A 161 9.38 -23.19 1.59
C ALA A 161 8.98 -22.16 0.52
N ALA A 162 8.72 -22.58 -0.72
CA ALA A 162 8.36 -21.66 -1.80
C ALA A 162 7.03 -20.92 -1.57
N VAL A 163 6.01 -21.58 -1.01
CA VAL A 163 4.73 -20.94 -0.65
C VAL A 163 4.91 -19.99 0.53
N ALA A 164 5.66 -20.38 1.55
CA ALA A 164 5.98 -19.51 2.68
C ALA A 164 6.80 -18.28 2.25
N ASP A 165 7.76 -18.45 1.34
CA ASP A 165 8.55 -17.37 0.75
C ASP A 165 7.67 -16.41 -0.06
N HIS A 166 6.73 -16.94 -0.86
CA HIS A 166 5.77 -16.11 -1.59
C HIS A 166 4.90 -15.29 -0.64
N LYS A 167 4.38 -15.90 0.43
CA LYS A 167 3.60 -15.22 1.46
C LYS A 167 4.42 -14.16 2.18
N GLY A 168 5.65 -14.48 2.60
CA GLY A 168 6.56 -13.54 3.23
C GLY A 168 6.87 -12.35 2.33
N TRP A 169 7.13 -12.62 1.04
CA TRP A 169 7.35 -11.58 0.04
C TRP A 169 6.13 -10.67 -0.13
N LEU A 170 4.91 -11.22 -0.21
CA LEU A 170 3.67 -10.44 -0.28
C LEU A 170 3.51 -9.51 0.93
N LEU A 171 3.62 -10.09 2.13
CA LEU A 171 3.46 -9.36 3.39
C LEU A 171 4.48 -8.23 3.51
N GLU A 172 5.75 -8.50 3.26
CA GLU A 172 6.81 -7.50 3.33
C GLU A 172 6.55 -6.33 2.38
N ASN A 173 6.25 -6.61 1.10
CA ASN A 173 6.04 -5.57 0.10
C ASN A 173 4.78 -4.73 0.43
N CYS A 174 3.69 -5.37 0.83
CA CYS A 174 2.45 -4.68 1.18
C CYS A 174 2.62 -3.80 2.43
N ASN A 175 3.27 -4.33 3.47
CA ASN A 175 3.57 -3.58 4.69
C ASN A 175 4.51 -2.42 4.43
N GLN A 176 5.55 -2.61 3.61
CA GLN A 176 6.47 -1.55 3.23
C GLN A 176 5.74 -0.41 2.50
N GLN A 177 4.84 -0.73 1.57
CA GLN A 177 4.03 0.29 0.88
C GLN A 177 3.11 1.05 1.85
N CYS A 178 2.37 0.34 2.71
CA CYS A 178 1.51 0.98 3.70
C CYS A 178 2.30 1.87 4.67
N SER A 179 3.47 1.41 5.14
CA SER A 179 4.33 2.20 6.02
C SER A 179 4.85 3.44 5.31
N TYR A 180 5.29 3.31 4.05
CA TYR A 180 5.77 4.44 3.25
C TYR A 180 4.69 5.52 3.11
N TYR A 181 3.49 5.15 2.67
CA TYR A 181 2.39 6.10 2.49
C TYR A 181 1.89 6.67 3.81
N SER A 182 1.85 5.87 4.88
CA SER A 182 1.50 6.38 6.21
C SER A 182 2.46 7.48 6.67
N SER A 183 3.78 7.25 6.58
CA SER A 183 4.78 8.26 6.94
C SER A 183 4.69 9.49 6.03
N PHE A 184 4.58 9.27 4.72
CA PHE A 184 4.47 10.33 3.73
C PHE A 184 3.24 11.23 3.96
N LEU A 185 2.06 10.64 4.18
CA LEU A 185 0.82 11.36 4.41
C LEU A 185 0.79 12.05 5.77
N THR A 186 1.42 11.45 6.79
CA THR A 186 1.59 12.10 8.10
C THR A 186 2.46 13.35 7.98
N GLU A 187 3.55 13.28 7.23
CA GLU A 187 4.41 14.45 6.94
C GLU A 187 3.60 15.55 6.22
N LYS A 188 2.81 15.18 5.20
CA LYS A 188 1.94 16.13 4.48
C LYS A 188 0.88 16.78 5.37
N ALA A 189 0.17 15.98 6.18
CA ALA A 189 -0.82 16.50 7.12
C ALA A 189 -0.18 17.46 8.14
N SER A 190 1.04 17.17 8.59
CA SER A 190 1.77 18.06 9.50
C SER A 190 2.17 19.38 8.84
N GLY A 191 2.59 19.34 7.56
CA GLY A 191 2.89 20.53 6.76
C GLY A 191 1.67 21.43 6.60
N LEU A 192 0.51 20.86 6.25
CA LEU A 192 -0.77 21.58 6.14
C LEU A 192 -1.19 22.22 7.47
N SER A 193 -1.04 21.51 8.59
CA SER A 193 -1.44 22.02 9.91
C SER A 193 -0.59 23.20 10.40
N GLN A 194 0.66 23.33 9.93
CA GLN A 194 1.51 24.47 10.30
C GLN A 194 1.12 25.77 9.58
N ILE A 195 0.42 25.66 8.44
CA ILE A 195 -0.04 26.80 7.63
C ILE A 195 -1.14 27.60 8.34
N ASP A 196 -1.94 26.93 9.19
CA ASP A 196 -3.03 27.51 10.00
C ASP A 196 -2.52 28.50 11.08
N THR A 197 -1.24 28.43 11.45
CA THR A 197 -0.67 29.19 12.58
C THR A 197 -0.48 30.69 12.30
N PHE A 198 -0.66 31.16 11.06
CA PHE A 198 -0.53 32.59 10.73
C PHE A 198 -1.80 33.42 10.97
N SER A 199 -2.93 32.78 11.27
CA SER A 199 -4.25 33.44 11.36
C SER A 199 -4.74 33.74 12.79
N SER A 200 -3.94 33.58 13.85
CA SER A 200 -4.43 33.88 15.21
C SER A 200 -3.37 34.39 16.21
N PRO A 201 -3.47 35.64 16.72
CA PRO A 201 -2.66 36.12 17.84
C PRO A 201 -3.25 35.77 19.22
N SER A 202 -4.32 34.96 19.32
CA SER A 202 -4.84 34.51 20.61
C SER A 202 -4.30 33.12 20.96
N GLY A 203 -3.47 33.06 22.01
CA GLY A 203 -2.92 31.83 22.57
C GLY A 203 -4.00 30.80 22.87
N GLY A 204 -4.04 29.77 22.03
CA GLY A 204 -4.85 28.57 22.21
C GLY A 204 -4.00 27.38 21.80
N SER A 205 -3.69 26.54 22.78
CA SER A 205 -2.92 25.29 22.68
C SER A 205 -3.01 24.61 21.32
N SER A 206 -1.86 24.43 20.65
CA SER A 206 -1.70 23.51 19.52
C SER A 206 -2.24 22.14 19.94
N LYS A 207 -3.48 21.83 19.55
CA LYS A 207 -3.91 20.43 19.51
C LYS A 207 -3.20 19.86 18.31
N GLU A 208 -2.15 19.07 18.57
CA GLU A 208 -1.64 18.12 17.59
C GLU A 208 -2.87 17.38 17.04
N VAL A 209 -3.20 17.63 15.77
CA VAL A 209 -4.13 16.79 15.02
C VAL A 209 -3.38 15.49 14.83
N ARG A 210 -3.41 14.64 15.86
CA ARG A 210 -3.09 13.24 15.72
C ARG A 210 -4.19 12.72 14.81
N LEU A 211 -3.87 12.50 13.53
CA LEU A 211 -4.66 11.63 12.68
C LEU A 211 -4.87 10.37 13.53
N GLU A 212 -6.10 10.20 14.03
CA GLU A 212 -6.52 8.93 14.58
C GLU A 212 -6.53 8.01 13.37
N THR A 213 -5.37 7.44 13.08
CA THR A 213 -5.22 6.28 12.22
C THR A 213 -6.11 5.25 12.86
N SER A 214 -7.34 5.20 12.35
CA SER A 214 -8.35 4.19 12.58
C SER A 214 -7.62 2.88 12.84
N GLU A 215 -7.89 2.31 14.02
CA GLU A 215 -7.35 1.07 14.55
C GLU A 215 -6.62 0.30 13.46
N ALA A 216 -5.29 0.35 13.52
CA ALA A 216 -4.44 -0.45 12.66
C ALA A 216 -4.76 -1.92 12.94
N ILE A 217 -5.79 -2.45 12.28
CA ILE A 217 -5.84 -3.84 11.91
C ILE A 217 -4.53 -4.02 11.18
N ASP A 218 -3.61 -4.72 11.85
CA ASP A 218 -2.30 -5.01 11.32
C ASP A 218 -2.55 -5.73 10.00
N LEU A 219 -2.19 -5.09 8.88
CA LEU A 219 -2.44 -5.63 7.55
C LEU A 219 -1.89 -7.06 7.45
N ASP A 220 -0.80 -7.34 8.17
CA ASP A 220 -0.27 -8.68 8.37
C ASP A 220 -1.31 -9.66 8.93
N THR A 221 -2.01 -9.32 10.01
CA THR A 221 -3.07 -10.18 10.60
C THR A 221 -4.25 -10.40 9.66
N LEU A 222 -4.69 -9.36 8.94
CA LEU A 222 -5.79 -9.47 7.99
C LEU A 222 -5.40 -10.36 6.80
N LEU A 223 -4.21 -10.15 6.24
CA LEU A 223 -3.71 -10.93 5.12
C LEU A 223 -3.48 -12.39 5.52
N ARG A 224 -2.92 -12.64 6.71
CA ARG A 224 -2.75 -14.02 7.20
C ARG A 224 -4.07 -14.78 7.33
N ASP A 225 -5.17 -14.11 7.68
CA ASP A 225 -6.49 -14.72 7.81
C ASP A 225 -7.16 -14.97 6.44
N LYS A 226 -6.95 -14.06 5.47
CA LYS A 226 -7.59 -14.15 4.15
C LYS A 226 -6.84 -15.01 3.13
N MET A 227 -5.52 -15.18 3.28
CA MET A 227 -4.69 -15.96 2.35
C MET A 227 -4.91 -17.46 2.51
N LYS A 228 -5.07 -18.16 1.39
CA LYS A 228 -5.49 -19.57 1.35
C LYS A 228 -4.44 -20.51 0.75
N ALA A 229 -3.35 -20.00 0.16
CA ALA A 229 -2.36 -20.86 -0.47
C ALA A 229 -1.75 -21.89 0.50
N GLU A 230 -1.50 -21.51 1.75
CA GLU A 230 -1.04 -22.45 2.79
C GLU A 230 -2.06 -23.53 3.12
N GLU A 231 -3.35 -23.20 3.19
CA GLU A 231 -4.43 -24.18 3.42
C GLU A 231 -4.52 -25.17 2.24
N THR A 232 -4.49 -24.66 1.00
CA THR A 232 -4.48 -25.50 -0.20
C THR A 232 -3.25 -26.39 -0.29
N LEU A 233 -2.10 -25.92 0.22
CA LEU A 233 -0.88 -26.69 0.30
C LEU A 233 -0.94 -27.77 1.40
N LEU A 234 -1.52 -27.48 2.57
CA LEU A 234 -1.71 -28.47 3.63
C LEU A 234 -2.61 -29.61 3.16
N ALA A 235 -3.65 -29.29 2.38
CA ALA A 235 -4.50 -30.28 1.70
C ALA A 235 -3.75 -31.10 0.62
N MET A 236 -2.60 -30.62 0.13
CA MET A 236 -1.77 -31.27 -0.90
C MET A 236 -0.71 -32.24 -0.33
N SER A 237 -0.52 -32.30 1.00
CA SER A 237 0.55 -33.06 1.67
C SER A 237 0.63 -34.56 1.30
N SER A 238 1.70 -35.24 1.74
CA SER A 238 1.99 -36.67 1.47
C SER A 238 0.80 -37.65 1.51
N GLU A 239 -0.22 -37.37 2.32
CA GLU A 239 -1.48 -38.12 2.39
C GLU A 239 -2.28 -38.08 1.07
N MET A 240 -2.31 -36.94 0.39
CA MET A 240 -2.99 -36.78 -0.89
C MET A 240 -2.19 -37.41 -2.04
N LEU A 241 -0.85 -37.33 -2.03
CA LEU A 241 -0.04 -38.08 -3.00
C LEU A 241 -0.26 -39.59 -2.86
N ALA A 242 -0.29 -40.11 -1.62
CA ALA A 242 -0.63 -41.49 -1.35
C ALA A 242 -2.05 -41.83 -1.85
N GLN A 243 -3.04 -40.99 -1.58
CA GLN A 243 -4.42 -41.17 -2.03
C GLN A 243 -4.57 -41.07 -3.56
N ALA A 244 -3.83 -40.18 -4.22
CA ALA A 244 -3.84 -40.00 -5.66
C ALA A 244 -3.29 -41.25 -6.35
N TYR A 245 -2.20 -41.81 -5.81
CA TYR A 245 -1.65 -43.10 -6.23
C TYR A 245 -2.65 -44.23 -5.99
N GLU A 246 -3.18 -44.39 -4.79
CA GLU A 246 -4.13 -45.43 -4.42
C GLU A 246 -5.38 -45.40 -5.33
N THR A 247 -5.97 -44.22 -5.50
CA THR A 247 -7.14 -44.03 -6.36
C THR A 247 -6.80 -44.29 -7.83
N SER A 248 -5.62 -43.86 -8.30
CA SER A 248 -5.20 -44.12 -9.69
C SER A 248 -5.03 -45.62 -9.97
N ILE A 249 -4.55 -46.37 -8.97
CA ILE A 249 -4.40 -47.82 -9.03
C ILE A 249 -5.77 -48.49 -9.01
N ALA A 250 -6.66 -48.09 -8.11
CA ALA A 250 -8.04 -48.60 -8.04
C ALA A 250 -8.85 -48.29 -9.31
N GLU A 251 -8.70 -47.10 -9.88
CA GLU A 251 -9.35 -46.67 -11.12
C GLU A 251 -8.80 -47.44 -12.33
N ALA A 252 -7.48 -47.63 -12.41
CA ALA A 252 -6.87 -48.46 -13.43
C ALA A 252 -7.31 -49.93 -13.30
N ALA A 253 -7.50 -50.43 -12.07
CA ALA A 253 -7.95 -51.80 -11.80
C ALA A 253 -9.37 -52.07 -12.28
N THR A 254 -10.30 -51.18 -11.90
CA THR A 254 -11.73 -51.29 -12.23
C THR A 254 -12.01 -51.19 -13.74
N THR A 255 -11.19 -50.45 -14.49
CA THR A 255 -11.34 -50.35 -15.95
C THR A 255 -10.61 -51.44 -16.74
N SER A 256 -9.65 -52.15 -16.15
CA SER A 256 -8.83 -53.14 -16.86
C SER A 256 -9.31 -54.59 -16.70
N PHE A 257 -10.00 -54.90 -15.60
CA PHE A 257 -10.64 -56.19 -15.35
C PHE A 257 -12.06 -55.89 -14.84
N GLY A 258 -13.08 -56.54 -15.42
CA GLY A 258 -14.45 -56.43 -14.92
C GLY A 258 -14.55 -56.77 -13.43
N THR A 259 -15.69 -56.41 -12.82
CA THR A 259 -15.96 -56.34 -11.37
C THR A 259 -15.54 -57.54 -10.49
N ALA A 260 -15.25 -58.71 -11.06
CA ALA A 260 -14.87 -59.91 -10.33
C ALA A 260 -13.42 -59.95 -9.83
N GLY A 261 -12.48 -59.20 -10.44
CA GLY A 261 -11.05 -59.22 -10.07
C GLY A 261 -10.61 -58.09 -9.11
N ALA A 262 -11.35 -56.97 -9.11
CA ALA A 262 -10.96 -55.77 -8.36
C ALA A 262 -11.17 -55.90 -6.84
N THR A 263 -12.15 -56.71 -6.41
CA THR A 263 -12.53 -56.86 -5.00
C THR A 263 -11.47 -57.55 -4.15
N VAL A 264 -10.77 -58.55 -4.69
CA VAL A 264 -9.71 -59.32 -3.98
C VAL A 264 -8.47 -58.46 -3.73
N VAL A 265 -8.16 -57.55 -4.65
CA VAL A 265 -7.01 -56.64 -4.55
C VAL A 265 -7.30 -55.50 -3.58
N LEU A 266 -8.48 -54.89 -3.68
CA LEU A 266 -8.92 -53.85 -2.76
C LEU A 266 -9.01 -54.35 -1.31
N THR A 267 -9.41 -55.61 -1.09
CA THR A 267 -9.41 -56.21 0.25
C THR A 267 -8.00 -56.45 0.78
N LEU A 268 -7.06 -56.95 -0.03
CA LEU A 268 -5.66 -57.10 0.39
C LEU A 268 -5.01 -55.75 0.73
N LEU A 269 -5.29 -54.71 -0.05
CA LEU A 269 -4.78 -53.36 0.19
C LEU A 269 -5.34 -52.78 1.50
N ALA A 270 -6.66 -52.89 1.72
CA ALA A 270 -7.31 -52.45 2.95
C ALA A 270 -6.81 -53.18 4.21
N THR A 271 -6.42 -54.45 4.10
CA THR A 271 -5.95 -55.25 5.25
C THR A 271 -4.54 -54.86 5.70
N VAL A 272 -3.70 -54.36 4.78
CA VAL A 272 -2.35 -53.86 5.11
C VAL A 272 -2.42 -52.45 5.71
N ILE A 273 -3.34 -51.61 5.25
CA ILE A 273 -3.53 -50.20 5.68
C ILE A 273 -3.89 -50.06 7.18
N LEU A 274 -4.50 -51.08 7.79
CA LEU A 274 -5.09 -50.97 9.12
C LEU A 274 -4.10 -50.99 10.30
N ASN A 275 -2.77 -51.10 10.11
CA ASN A 275 -1.87 -51.43 11.22
C ASN A 275 -0.52 -50.69 11.37
N SER A 276 -0.33 -49.48 10.82
CA SER A 276 0.84 -48.65 11.20
C SER A 276 0.63 -47.16 10.90
N PHE A 277 0.85 -46.28 11.89
CA PHE A 277 0.49 -44.86 11.84
C PHE A 277 1.73 -43.96 11.71
N GLN A 278 1.63 -43.03 10.73
CA GLN A 278 2.34 -41.76 10.55
C GLN A 278 3.69 -41.67 9.81
N GLU A 279 4.48 -42.74 9.65
CA GLU A 279 5.61 -42.73 8.67
C GLU A 279 5.48 -43.81 7.59
N ASP A 280 4.63 -44.82 7.83
CA ASP A 280 4.44 -45.95 6.92
C ASP A 280 3.43 -45.71 5.81
N LEU A 281 2.62 -44.64 5.82
CA LEU A 281 1.50 -44.49 4.87
C LEU A 281 1.96 -44.43 3.39
N LEU A 282 3.05 -43.71 3.13
CA LEU A 282 3.62 -43.58 1.78
C LEU A 282 4.28 -44.90 1.35
N ALA A 283 5.06 -45.51 2.25
CA ALA A 283 5.68 -46.83 2.04
C ALA A 283 4.64 -47.94 1.81
N LEU A 284 3.46 -47.82 2.44
CA LEU A 284 2.37 -48.78 2.40
C LEU A 284 1.48 -48.58 1.16
N ALA A 285 1.19 -47.34 0.77
CA ALA A 285 0.58 -47.03 -0.54
C ALA A 285 1.46 -47.56 -1.68
N PHE A 286 2.79 -47.37 -1.57
CA PHE A 286 3.75 -47.94 -2.52
C PHE A 286 3.86 -49.47 -2.44
N GLY A 287 3.81 -50.07 -1.25
CA GLY A 287 3.81 -51.52 -1.06
C GLY A 287 2.56 -52.21 -1.62
N GLY A 288 1.38 -51.62 -1.42
CA GLY A 288 0.11 -52.08 -1.99
C GLY A 288 0.08 -51.95 -3.52
N ALA A 289 0.67 -50.88 -4.06
CA ALA A 289 0.85 -50.70 -5.50
C ALA A 289 1.72 -51.80 -6.11
N VAL A 290 2.86 -52.13 -5.50
CA VAL A 290 3.77 -53.19 -5.96
C VAL A 290 3.11 -54.56 -5.95
N ALA A 291 2.35 -54.87 -4.89
CA ALA A 291 1.62 -56.14 -4.78
C ALA A 291 0.60 -56.31 -5.93
N TYR A 292 -0.15 -55.27 -6.28
CA TYR A 292 -1.11 -55.32 -7.39
C TYR A 292 -0.42 -55.37 -8.77
N LEU A 293 0.61 -54.55 -8.95
CA LEU A 293 1.32 -54.41 -10.22
C LEU A 293 2.16 -55.63 -10.57
N SER A 294 2.51 -56.49 -9.60
CA SER A 294 3.16 -57.78 -9.83
C SER A 294 2.36 -58.77 -10.68
N VAL A 295 1.04 -58.61 -10.71
CA VAL A 295 0.13 -59.50 -11.45
C VAL A 295 -0.14 -58.97 -12.87
N LEU A 296 0.34 -57.78 -13.20
CA LEU A 296 -0.06 -57.01 -14.38
C LEU A 296 1.14 -56.72 -15.30
N SER A 297 1.53 -57.71 -16.09
CA SER A 297 2.64 -57.64 -17.05
C SER A 297 2.30 -56.86 -18.33
N VAL A 298 1.79 -55.61 -18.22
CA VAL A 298 1.26 -54.88 -19.39
C VAL A 298 1.78 -53.42 -19.49
N PRO A 299 2.57 -53.09 -20.55
CA PRO A 299 3.03 -51.72 -20.84
C PRO A 299 1.90 -50.67 -20.95
N LEU A 300 0.72 -51.09 -21.41
CA LEU A 300 -0.46 -50.25 -21.55
C LEU A 300 -1.01 -49.77 -20.19
N GLN A 301 -0.87 -50.56 -19.13
CA GLN A 301 -1.30 -50.19 -17.78
C GLN A 301 -0.31 -49.23 -17.12
N ARG A 302 0.98 -49.41 -17.37
CA ARG A 302 2.03 -48.44 -17.00
C ARG A 302 1.76 -47.05 -17.57
N ALA A 303 1.44 -46.97 -18.86
CA ALA A 303 1.10 -45.70 -19.51
C ALA A 303 -0.17 -45.06 -18.93
N LYS A 304 -1.17 -45.88 -18.56
CA LYS A 304 -2.44 -45.42 -18.00
C LYS A 304 -2.29 -44.85 -16.59
N VAL A 305 -1.57 -45.55 -15.70
CA VAL A 305 -1.30 -45.09 -14.33
C VAL A 305 -0.54 -43.76 -14.35
N LYS A 306 0.53 -43.67 -15.16
CA LYS A 306 1.26 -42.40 -15.38
C LYS A 306 0.34 -41.28 -15.85
N SER A 307 -0.53 -41.54 -16.82
CA SER A 307 -1.44 -40.52 -17.33
C SER A 307 -2.42 -40.02 -16.27
N ILE A 308 -2.91 -40.89 -15.37
CA ILE A 308 -3.85 -40.50 -14.31
C ILE A 308 -3.10 -39.68 -13.24
N ILE A 309 -1.93 -40.16 -12.79
CA ILE A 309 -1.09 -39.43 -11.82
C ILE A 309 -0.74 -38.05 -12.35
N ARG A 310 -0.28 -37.97 -13.61
CA ARG A 310 0.05 -36.72 -14.28
C ARG A 310 -1.12 -35.75 -14.30
N LYS A 311 -2.31 -36.22 -14.70
CA LYS A 311 -3.53 -35.39 -14.74
C LYS A 311 -3.91 -34.86 -13.36
N LYS A 312 -3.89 -35.70 -12.33
CA LYS A 312 -4.20 -35.30 -10.96
C LYS A 312 -3.19 -34.28 -10.45
N LEU A 313 -1.89 -34.58 -10.55
CA LEU A 313 -0.83 -33.68 -10.10
C LEU A 313 -0.88 -32.33 -10.83
N GLN A 314 -1.13 -32.32 -12.13
CA GLN A 314 -1.29 -31.09 -12.91
C GLN A 314 -2.53 -30.27 -12.51
N SER A 315 -3.63 -30.94 -12.13
CA SER A 315 -4.80 -30.26 -11.56
C SER A 315 -4.44 -29.56 -10.25
N TYR A 316 -3.70 -30.22 -9.37
CA TYR A 316 -3.27 -29.62 -8.09
C TYR A 316 -2.28 -28.48 -8.28
N ILE A 317 -1.32 -28.63 -9.19
CA ILE A 317 -0.40 -27.55 -9.59
C ILE A 317 -1.19 -26.31 -9.98
N SER A 318 -2.22 -26.50 -10.80
CA SER A 318 -3.07 -25.40 -11.27
C SER A 318 -3.84 -24.78 -10.11
N SER A 319 -4.46 -25.59 -9.23
CA SER A 319 -5.18 -25.11 -8.05
C SER A 319 -4.30 -24.34 -7.08
N LEU A 320 -3.06 -24.78 -6.83
CA LEU A 320 -2.12 -24.06 -5.96
C LEU A 320 -1.69 -22.73 -6.59
N ILE A 321 -1.35 -22.73 -7.89
CA ILE A 321 -1.00 -21.50 -8.60
C ILE A 321 -2.18 -20.51 -8.60
N ASP A 322 -3.40 -21.00 -8.78
CA ASP A 322 -4.59 -20.15 -8.74
C ASP A 322 -4.85 -19.61 -7.32
N ALA A 323 -4.64 -20.41 -6.27
CA ALA A 323 -4.69 -19.93 -4.89
C ALA A 323 -3.62 -18.85 -4.61
N LEU A 324 -2.40 -19.00 -5.13
CA LEU A 324 -1.34 -17.99 -5.00
C LEU A 324 -1.65 -16.69 -5.77
N LYS A 325 -2.42 -16.76 -6.87
CA LYS A 325 -2.91 -15.58 -7.58
C LYS A 325 -4.03 -14.89 -6.80
N ASP A 326 -4.97 -15.67 -6.26
CA ASP A 326 -6.03 -15.14 -5.40
C ASP A 326 -5.42 -14.43 -4.18
N ASP A 327 -4.39 -15.03 -3.55
CA ASP A 327 -3.65 -14.43 -2.44
C ASP A 327 -2.98 -13.09 -2.83
N LEU A 328 -2.39 -13.01 -4.03
CA LEU A 328 -1.84 -11.76 -4.57
C LEU A 328 -2.95 -10.72 -4.77
N ASP A 329 -4.07 -11.10 -5.39
CA ASP A 329 -5.18 -10.17 -5.66
C ASP A 329 -5.79 -9.64 -4.37
N ILE A 330 -5.98 -10.50 -3.36
CA ILE A 330 -6.41 -10.11 -2.01
C ILE A 330 -5.40 -9.12 -1.42
N ALA A 331 -4.10 -9.45 -1.42
CA ALA A 331 -3.07 -8.59 -0.85
C ALA A 331 -3.03 -7.21 -1.50
N LEU A 332 -3.13 -7.15 -2.83
CA LEU A 332 -3.14 -5.89 -3.59
C LEU A 332 -4.43 -5.08 -3.41
N ALA A 333 -5.57 -5.75 -3.22
CA ALA A 333 -6.84 -5.11 -2.92
C ALA A 333 -6.81 -4.43 -1.56
N GLU A 334 -6.49 -5.18 -0.50
CA GLU A 334 -6.43 -4.71 0.89
C GLU A 334 -5.39 -3.60 1.07
N THR A 335 -4.22 -3.75 0.46
CA THR A 335 -3.18 -2.70 0.48
C THR A 335 -3.68 -1.42 -0.18
N GLY A 336 -4.38 -1.53 -1.30
CA GLY A 336 -4.93 -0.37 -2.02
C GLY A 336 -6.02 0.34 -1.22
N GLU A 337 -6.98 -0.41 -0.68
CA GLU A 337 -8.05 0.14 0.17
C GLU A 337 -7.47 0.83 1.41
N ARG A 338 -6.44 0.23 2.02
CA ARG A 338 -5.75 0.82 3.17
C ARG A 338 -5.05 2.13 2.81
N ILE A 339 -4.31 2.18 1.70
CA ILE A 339 -3.68 3.43 1.23
C ILE A 339 -4.74 4.49 0.92
N GLU A 340 -5.84 4.12 0.27
CA GLU A 340 -6.96 5.03 -0.02
C GLU A 340 -7.56 5.60 1.27
N SER A 341 -7.79 4.78 2.29
CA SER A 341 -8.28 5.25 3.59
C SER A 341 -7.33 6.22 4.31
N MET A 342 -6.02 6.12 4.05
CA MET A 342 -5.02 7.07 4.58
C MET A 342 -5.02 8.39 3.81
N VAL A 343 -5.35 8.36 2.51
CA VAL A 343 -5.36 9.54 1.62
C VAL A 343 -6.56 10.44 1.90
N VAL A 344 -7.75 9.86 2.14
CA VAL A 344 -9.01 10.59 2.32
C VAL A 344 -8.92 11.75 3.33
N PRO A 345 -8.36 11.58 4.55
CA PRO A 345 -8.23 12.69 5.50
C PRO A 345 -7.36 13.84 4.97
N VAL A 346 -6.29 13.54 4.24
CA VAL A 346 -5.39 14.56 3.69
C VAL A 346 -6.08 15.32 2.55
N GLU A 347 -6.85 14.64 1.70
CA GLU A 347 -7.67 15.30 0.68
C GLU A 347 -8.69 16.25 1.30
N GLN A 348 -9.33 15.86 2.41
CA GLN A 348 -10.25 16.72 3.15
C GLN A 348 -9.56 17.94 3.74
N MET A 349 -8.34 17.79 4.27
CA MET A 349 -7.54 18.92 4.75
C MET A 349 -7.18 19.89 3.63
N ILE A 350 -6.75 19.38 2.48
CA ILE A 350 -6.44 20.19 1.29
C ILE A 350 -7.68 20.93 0.80
N ALA A 351 -8.83 20.26 0.76
CA ALA A 351 -10.09 20.88 0.35
C ALA A 351 -10.49 22.02 1.31
N LYS A 352 -10.36 21.79 2.62
CA LYS A 352 -10.65 22.82 3.63
C LYS A 352 -9.71 24.03 3.49
N GLU A 353 -8.40 23.81 3.41
CA GLU A 353 -7.43 24.91 3.25
C GLU A 353 -7.70 25.70 1.97
N LYS A 354 -8.15 25.02 0.91
CA LYS A 354 -8.53 25.68 -0.34
C LYS A 354 -9.73 26.61 -0.13
N ASP A 355 -10.78 26.14 0.53
CA ASP A 355 -11.96 26.96 0.82
C ASP A 355 -11.60 28.17 1.70
N ASP A 356 -10.71 27.98 2.69
CA ASP A 356 -10.21 29.05 3.56
C ASP A 356 -9.38 30.10 2.77
N LEU A 357 -8.55 29.66 1.81
CA LEU A 357 -7.81 30.56 0.91
C LEU A 357 -8.72 31.33 -0.05
N GLU A 358 -9.76 30.69 -0.58
CA GLU A 358 -10.75 31.37 -1.44
C GLU A 358 -11.50 32.47 -0.65
N ALA A 359 -11.84 32.21 0.61
CA ALA A 359 -12.43 33.21 1.50
C ALA A 359 -11.47 34.39 1.77
N LEU A 360 -10.21 34.10 2.13
CA LEU A 360 -9.18 35.12 2.35
C LEU A 360 -8.90 35.95 1.10
N SER A 361 -8.91 35.33 -0.08
CA SER A 361 -8.78 36.05 -1.35
C SER A 361 -9.94 37.00 -1.61
N GLY A 362 -11.16 36.61 -1.22
CA GLY A 362 -12.34 37.47 -1.29
C GLY A 362 -12.21 38.70 -0.38
N GLU A 363 -11.86 38.47 0.90
CA GLU A 363 -11.64 39.55 1.87
C GLU A 363 -10.52 40.50 1.44
N GLN A 364 -9.42 39.96 0.89
CA GLN A 364 -8.32 40.76 0.36
C GLN A 364 -8.77 41.67 -0.79
N ALA A 365 -9.61 41.17 -1.70
CA ALA A 365 -10.12 41.93 -2.83
C ALA A 365 -11.06 43.06 -2.37
N ASP A 366 -11.92 42.79 -1.39
CA ASP A 366 -12.79 43.81 -0.78
C ASP A 366 -11.97 44.90 -0.09
N LEU A 367 -10.91 44.52 0.64
CA LEU A 367 -10.02 45.47 1.31
C LEU A 367 -9.26 46.36 0.31
N ASP A 368 -8.79 45.80 -0.79
CA ASP A 368 -8.14 46.56 -1.88
C ASP A 368 -9.12 47.56 -2.50
N ALA A 369 -10.36 47.15 -2.79
CA ALA A 369 -11.40 48.02 -3.32
C ALA A 369 -11.73 49.18 -2.35
N MET A 370 -11.85 48.88 -1.05
CA MET A 370 -12.05 49.90 -0.01
C MET A 370 -10.90 50.92 0.05
N PHE A 371 -9.65 50.47 -0.01
CA PHE A 371 -8.50 51.38 0.00
C PHE A 371 -8.39 52.21 -1.29
N GLN A 372 -8.76 51.67 -2.43
CA GLN A 372 -8.84 52.44 -3.68
C GLN A 372 -9.91 53.54 -3.59
N GLU A 373 -11.11 53.22 -3.10
CA GLU A 373 -12.18 54.20 -2.89
C GLU A 373 -11.76 55.30 -1.91
N LEU A 374 -11.15 54.91 -0.78
CA LEU A 374 -10.67 55.87 0.22
C LEU A 374 -9.54 56.75 -0.32
N GLY A 375 -8.67 56.20 -1.18
CA GLY A 375 -7.63 56.96 -1.88
C GLY A 375 -8.21 58.05 -2.79
N VAL A 376 -9.30 57.74 -3.51
CA VAL A 376 -10.02 58.73 -4.32
C VAL A 376 -10.62 59.83 -3.43
N LYS A 377 -11.27 59.46 -2.31
CA LYS A 377 -11.86 60.43 -1.35
C LYS A 377 -10.81 61.34 -0.71
N VAL A 378 -9.66 60.79 -0.31
CA VAL A 378 -8.55 61.57 0.29
C VAL A 378 -7.94 62.52 -0.74
N SER A 379 -7.87 62.11 -2.01
CA SER A 379 -7.39 62.97 -3.10
C SER A 379 -8.39 64.11 -3.40
N ALA A 380 -9.68 63.88 -3.19
CA ALA A 380 -10.74 64.88 -3.38
C ALA A 380 -10.91 65.89 -2.24
N LEU A 381 -10.19 65.76 -1.11
CA LEU A 381 -10.16 66.75 -0.01
C LEU A 381 -9.44 68.08 -0.39
N GLU A 382 -9.33 68.38 -1.68
CA GLU A 382 -8.73 69.60 -2.23
C GLU A 382 -9.70 70.80 -2.30
N GLU A 383 -10.99 70.59 -2.02
CA GLU A 383 -12.02 71.64 -1.86
C GLU A 383 -12.45 71.77 -0.39
#